data_AF-A0A258TCF3-F1
#
_entry.id   AF-A0A258TCF3-F1
#
_cell.length_a   1.000
_cell.length_b   1.000
_cell.length_c   1.000
_cell.angle_alpha   90.00
_cell.angle_beta   90.00
_cell.angle_gamma   90.00
#
_symmetry.space_group_name_H-M   'P 1'
#
loop_
_entity.id
_entity.type
_entity.pdbx_description
1 polymer ?
#
loop_
_entity_poly.entity_id
_entity_poly.type
_entity_poly.pdbx_seq_one_letter_code
_entity_poly.pdbx_strand_id
1 'polypeptide(L)'
;MERDRFPAASMPTAASNPVDQRYVDERRAERLANARSIVDAGTHGFAIELVCLGCRRRRVIDAEPLYTLAHAKGWSPQFDALGPRLKCSSCGGAAKLTAIDAPADSPAIGPVTIADYRALLTSVANELNRRRRGRY
;
A
#
# COMPACT_ATOMS: atom_id res chain seq x y z
N MET A 1 -9.38 61.20 38.05
CA MET A 1 -9.57 59.74 38.05
C MET A 1 -10.75 59.45 37.14
N GLU A 2 -10.53 59.20 35.86
CA GLU A 2 -11.56 58.72 34.95
C GLU A 2 -10.92 57.66 34.06
N ARG A 3 -11.51 56.46 34.11
CA ARG A 3 -11.03 55.23 33.49
C ARG A 3 -11.67 55.13 32.10
N ASP A 4 -10.91 55.41 31.06
CA ASP A 4 -11.28 55.09 29.68
C ASP A 4 -11.34 53.56 29.51
N ARG A 5 -12.57 53.04 29.40
CA ARG A 5 -12.88 51.63 29.19
C ARG A 5 -13.13 51.41 27.71
N PHE A 6 -12.08 51.08 26.96
CA PHE A 6 -12.21 50.60 25.58
C PHE A 6 -12.97 49.26 25.56
N PRO A 7 -14.05 49.12 24.77
CA PRO A 7 -14.65 47.81 24.55
C PRO A 7 -13.74 47.00 23.62
N ALA A 8 -13.28 45.85 24.11
CA ALA A 8 -12.54 44.89 23.31
C ALA A 8 -13.41 44.41 22.14
N ALA A 9 -13.03 44.79 20.92
CA ALA A 9 -13.61 44.25 19.71
C ALA A 9 -13.33 42.74 19.67
N SER A 10 -14.40 41.95 19.77
CA SER A 10 -14.37 40.51 19.54
C SER A 10 -13.84 40.24 18.14
N MET A 11 -12.63 39.70 18.03
CA MET A 11 -12.12 39.19 16.76
C MET A 11 -12.98 38.00 16.32
N PRO A 12 -13.38 37.90 15.04
CA PRO A 12 -14.01 36.70 14.54
C PRO A 12 -12.97 35.57 14.57
N THR A 13 -13.18 34.60 15.45
CA THR A 13 -12.54 33.28 15.39
C THR A 13 -12.69 32.75 13.97
N ALA A 14 -11.56 32.53 13.28
CA ALA A 14 -11.51 31.91 11.98
C ALA A 14 -12.34 30.61 12.02
N ALA A 15 -13.52 30.64 11.40
CA ALA A 15 -14.33 29.45 11.23
C ALA A 15 -13.54 28.49 10.35
N SER A 16 -13.08 27.39 10.94
CA SER A 16 -12.58 26.24 10.22
C SER A 16 -13.63 25.85 9.18
N ASN A 17 -13.32 26.03 7.89
CA ASN A 17 -14.22 25.64 6.81
C ASN A 17 -14.59 24.16 7.01
N PRO A 18 -15.88 23.80 7.16
CA PRO A 18 -16.27 22.41 7.12
C PRO A 18 -15.97 21.91 5.71
N VAL A 19 -14.92 21.12 5.57
CA VAL A 19 -14.65 20.42 4.32
C VAL A 19 -15.86 19.55 4.05
N ASP A 20 -16.53 19.78 2.92
CA ASP A 20 -17.69 18.99 2.52
C ASP A 20 -17.27 17.51 2.44
N GLN A 21 -17.89 16.68 3.27
CA GLN A 21 -17.56 15.26 3.37
C GLN A 21 -17.72 14.55 2.02
N ARG A 22 -18.67 14.99 1.17
CA ARG A 22 -18.88 14.43 -0.17
C ARG A 22 -17.67 14.65 -1.06
N TYR A 23 -17.08 15.85 -1.00
CA TYR A 23 -15.87 16.18 -1.74
C TYR A 23 -14.69 15.29 -1.32
N VAL A 24 -14.56 14.98 -0.02
CA VAL A 24 -13.53 14.07 0.49
C VAL A 24 -13.73 12.66 -0.03
N ASP A 25 -14.96 12.16 -0.01
CA ASP A 25 -15.31 10.81 -0.46
C ASP A 25 -15.12 10.63 -1.98
N GLU A 26 -15.54 11.62 -2.78
CA GLU A 26 -15.34 11.61 -4.24
C GLU A 26 -13.86 11.58 -4.63
N ARG A 27 -13.04 12.41 -3.96
CA ARG A 27 -11.58 12.42 -4.15
C ARG A 27 -10.94 11.09 -3.75
N ARG A 28 -11.44 10.44 -2.71
CA ARG A 28 -10.94 9.13 -2.27
C ARG A 28 -11.26 8.05 -3.29
N ALA A 29 -12.48 8.03 -3.82
CA ALA A 29 -12.89 7.09 -4.88
C ALA A 29 -12.09 7.28 -6.18
N GLU A 30 -11.82 8.53 -6.59
CA GLU A 30 -10.98 8.83 -7.75
C GLU A 30 -9.56 8.30 -7.58
N ARG A 31 -8.95 8.49 -6.40
CA ARG A 31 -7.61 7.97 -6.11
C ARG A 31 -7.58 6.44 -6.13
N LEU A 32 -8.61 5.80 -5.58
CA LEU A 32 -8.73 4.35 -5.58
C LEU A 32 -8.77 3.78 -7.00
N ALA A 33 -9.59 4.38 -7.87
CA ALA A 33 -9.73 3.96 -9.26
C ALA A 33 -8.43 4.14 -10.07
N ASN A 34 -7.60 5.11 -9.69
CA ASN A 34 -6.35 5.42 -10.37
C ASN A 34 -5.11 4.72 -9.76
N ALA A 35 -5.24 4.06 -8.60
CA ALA A 35 -4.15 3.34 -7.98
C ALA A 35 -3.79 2.10 -8.83
N ARG A 36 -2.69 2.19 -9.58
CA ARG A 36 -2.18 1.12 -10.45
C ARG A 36 -0.89 0.48 -9.94
N SER A 37 -0.35 1.01 -8.85
CA SER A 37 0.88 0.53 -8.23
C SER A 37 0.73 0.33 -6.72
N ILE A 38 1.57 -0.53 -6.17
CA ILE A 38 1.65 -0.74 -4.71
C ILE A 38 2.11 0.53 -3.97
N VAL A 39 2.81 1.43 -4.67
CA VAL A 39 3.28 2.72 -4.12
C VAL A 39 2.10 3.69 -3.97
N ASP A 40 1.25 3.80 -4.99
CA ASP A 40 0.06 4.66 -4.95
C ASP A 40 -0.91 4.16 -3.87
N ALA A 41 -1.12 2.84 -3.80
CA ALA A 41 -1.94 2.23 -2.76
C ALA A 41 -1.41 2.53 -1.35
N GLY A 42 -0.10 2.35 -1.11
CA GLY A 42 0.53 2.66 0.17
C GLY A 42 0.46 4.15 0.52
N THR A 43 0.69 5.04 -0.44
CA THR A 43 0.64 6.51 -0.23
C THR A 43 -0.75 7.00 0.19
N HIS A 44 -1.79 6.34 -0.31
CA HIS A 44 -3.17 6.70 -0.02
C HIS A 44 -3.82 5.85 1.08
N GLY A 45 -3.07 4.93 1.70
CA GLY A 45 -3.56 4.05 2.76
C GLY A 45 -4.61 3.05 2.27
N PHE A 46 -4.57 2.67 0.99
CA PHE A 46 -5.42 1.61 0.44
C PHE A 46 -4.78 0.25 0.65
N ALA A 47 -5.61 -0.75 0.94
CA ALA A 47 -5.19 -2.14 0.95
C ALA A 47 -5.14 -2.69 -0.48
N ILE A 48 -4.49 -3.84 -0.62
CA ILE A 48 -4.34 -4.53 -1.91
C ILE A 48 -5.09 -5.84 -1.85
N GLU A 49 -6.05 -5.98 -2.74
CA GLU A 49 -6.72 -7.23 -3.03
C GLU A 49 -5.89 -8.05 -4.01
N LEU A 50 -5.64 -9.31 -3.65
CA LEU A 50 -5.05 -10.32 -4.52
C LEU A 50 -6.10 -11.36 -4.87
N VAL A 51 -6.36 -11.52 -6.16
CA VAL A 51 -7.26 -12.56 -6.67
C VAL A 51 -6.44 -13.53 -7.51
N CYS A 52 -6.41 -14.80 -7.12
CA CYS A 52 -5.79 -15.84 -7.95
C CYS A 52 -6.58 -16.01 -9.26
N LEU A 53 -5.90 -15.96 -10.40
CA LEU A 53 -6.53 -16.15 -11.72
C LEU A 53 -6.92 -17.60 -12.00
N GLY A 54 -6.32 -18.58 -11.31
CA GLY A 54 -6.65 -20.00 -11.46
C GLY A 54 -7.82 -20.44 -10.60
N CYS A 55 -7.68 -20.30 -9.27
CA CYS A 55 -8.69 -20.80 -8.31
C CYS A 55 -9.60 -19.72 -7.73
N ARG A 56 -9.48 -18.46 -8.18
CA ARG A 56 -10.31 -17.30 -7.75
C ARG A 56 -10.29 -16.99 -6.26
N ARG A 57 -9.40 -17.62 -5.47
CA ARG A 57 -9.20 -17.25 -4.07
C ARG A 57 -8.73 -15.80 -3.95
N ARG A 58 -9.34 -15.11 -3.01
CA ARG A 58 -9.14 -13.70 -2.70
C ARG A 58 -8.40 -13.55 -1.37
N ARG A 59 -7.53 -12.56 -1.26
CA ARG A 59 -6.93 -12.09 -0.01
C ARG A 59 -6.76 -10.58 -0.05
N VAL A 60 -6.98 -9.89 1.06
CA VAL A 60 -6.67 -8.45 1.17
C VAL A 60 -5.52 -8.27 2.14
N ILE A 61 -4.49 -7.55 1.71
CA ILE A 61 -3.27 -7.31 2.51
C ILE A 61 -2.88 -5.84 2.48
N ASP A 62 -2.01 -5.45 3.39
CA ASP A 62 -1.36 -4.14 3.38
C ASP A 62 -0.37 -3.99 2.21
N ALA A 63 -0.26 -2.77 1.70
CA ALA A 63 0.62 -2.44 0.58
C ALA A 63 2.11 -2.44 0.95
N GLU A 64 2.46 -2.03 2.16
CA GLU A 64 3.84 -1.80 2.59
C GLU A 64 4.70 -3.08 2.64
N PRO A 65 4.24 -4.21 3.23
CA PRO A 65 5.01 -5.45 3.21
C PRO A 65 5.24 -5.98 1.79
N LEU A 66 4.25 -5.79 0.91
CA LEU A 66 4.33 -6.20 -0.49
C LEU A 66 5.31 -5.33 -1.27
N TYR A 67 5.32 -4.01 -1.02
CA TYR A 67 6.32 -3.09 -1.55
C TYR A 67 7.73 -3.50 -1.14
N THR A 68 7.92 -3.83 0.13
CA THR A 68 9.21 -4.24 0.67
C THR A 68 9.72 -5.53 0.00
N LEU A 69 8.83 -6.51 -0.23
CA LEU A 69 9.14 -7.72 -0.98
C LEU A 69 9.52 -7.42 -2.43
N ALA A 70 8.72 -6.60 -3.12
CA ALA A 70 8.96 -6.22 -4.51
C ALA A 70 10.31 -5.50 -4.66
N HIS A 71 10.61 -4.55 -3.78
CA HIS A 71 11.89 -3.83 -3.75
C HIS A 71 13.06 -4.78 -3.51
N ALA A 72 12.99 -5.65 -2.49
CA ALA A 72 14.05 -6.60 -2.18
C ALA A 72 14.33 -7.57 -3.34
N LYS A 73 13.31 -7.94 -4.11
CA LYS A 73 13.43 -8.84 -5.27
C LYS A 73 13.72 -8.10 -6.59
N GLY A 74 13.78 -6.77 -6.59
CA GLY A 74 13.95 -5.95 -7.80
C GLY A 74 12.79 -6.08 -8.77
N TRP A 75 11.57 -6.28 -8.27
CA TRP A 75 10.35 -6.37 -9.08
C TRP A 75 9.74 -4.99 -9.29
N SER A 76 9.03 -4.83 -10.41
CA SER A 76 8.30 -3.59 -10.68
C SER A 76 7.14 -3.43 -9.68
N PRO A 77 6.91 -2.20 -9.15
CA PRO A 77 5.82 -1.94 -8.22
C PRO A 77 4.43 -1.85 -8.88
N GLN A 78 4.36 -1.91 -10.21
CA GLN A 78 3.10 -1.87 -10.96
C GLN A 78 2.31 -3.17 -10.79
N PHE A 79 0.99 -3.08 -10.59
CA PHE A 79 0.12 -4.24 -10.34
C PHE A 79 0.21 -5.30 -11.45
N ASP A 80 0.17 -4.88 -12.71
CA ASP A 80 0.21 -5.78 -13.86
C ASP A 80 1.54 -6.54 -13.98
N ALA A 81 2.64 -5.92 -13.55
CA ALA A 81 3.96 -6.55 -13.57
C ALA A 81 4.20 -7.44 -12.35
N LEU A 82 3.57 -7.11 -11.21
CA LEU A 82 3.74 -7.82 -9.95
C LEU A 82 2.84 -9.08 -9.88
N GLY A 83 1.62 -9.00 -10.43
CA GLY A 83 0.65 -10.10 -10.43
C GLY A 83 1.18 -11.45 -10.93
N PRO A 84 1.87 -11.51 -12.10
CA PRO A 84 2.47 -12.73 -12.61
C PRO A 84 3.56 -13.33 -11.71
N ARG A 85 4.21 -12.51 -10.85
CA ARG A 85 5.27 -12.93 -9.93
C ARG A 85 4.73 -13.59 -8.67
N LEU A 86 3.53 -13.20 -8.24
CA LEU A 86 2.87 -13.77 -7.07
C LEU A 86 2.14 -15.05 -7.48
N LYS A 87 2.51 -16.17 -6.86
CA LYS A 87 1.92 -17.48 -7.14
C LYS A 87 1.00 -17.91 -6.00
N CYS A 88 -0.18 -18.39 -6.36
CA CYS A 88 -1.10 -19.00 -5.41
C CYS A 88 -0.49 -20.29 -4.85
N SER A 89 -0.43 -20.42 -3.53
CA SER A 89 0.09 -21.61 -2.85
C SER A 89 -0.70 -22.88 -3.15
N SER A 90 -1.97 -22.78 -3.53
CA SER A 90 -2.84 -23.94 -3.76
C SER A 90 -2.88 -24.43 -5.19
N CYS A 91 -2.83 -23.54 -6.18
CA CYS A 91 -2.92 -23.93 -7.59
C CYS A 91 -1.76 -23.43 -8.47
N GLY A 92 -0.78 -22.74 -7.90
CA GLY A 92 0.37 -22.18 -8.64
C GLY A 92 0.02 -21.04 -9.60
N GLY A 93 -1.26 -20.66 -9.70
CA GLY A 93 -1.74 -19.61 -10.62
C GLY A 93 -1.22 -18.22 -10.23
N ALA A 94 -1.12 -17.33 -11.22
CA ALA A 94 -0.78 -15.93 -10.99
C ALA A 94 -1.90 -15.20 -10.22
N ALA A 95 -1.55 -14.08 -9.59
CA ALA A 95 -2.50 -13.18 -8.95
C ALA A 95 -2.80 -11.97 -9.83
N LYS A 96 -4.02 -11.45 -9.76
CA LYS A 96 -4.38 -10.09 -10.16
C LYS A 96 -4.41 -9.23 -8.90
N LEU A 97 -3.87 -8.01 -9.00
CA LEU A 97 -3.84 -7.05 -7.89
C LEU A 97 -4.77 -5.89 -8.20
N THR A 98 -5.47 -5.43 -7.18
CA THR A 98 -6.36 -4.26 -7.23
C THR A 98 -6.29 -3.52 -5.90
N ALA A 99 -6.22 -2.19 -5.94
CA ALA A 99 -6.35 -1.39 -4.73
C ALA A 99 -7.81 -1.40 -4.26
N ILE A 100 -8.03 -1.53 -2.96
CA ILE A 100 -9.36 -1.50 -2.36
C ILE A 100 -9.37 -0.62 -1.11
N ASP A 101 -10.52 0.02 -0.86
CA ASP A 101 -10.77 0.81 0.35
C ASP A 101 -11.44 -0.06 1.40
N ALA A 102 -10.70 -1.06 1.88
CA ALA A 102 -11.12 -1.97 2.94
C ALA A 102 -9.92 -2.32 3.82
N PRO A 103 -10.13 -2.67 5.09
CA PRO A 103 -9.04 -3.13 5.95
C PRO A 103 -8.46 -4.45 5.43
N ALA A 104 -7.16 -4.67 5.68
CA ALA A 104 -6.53 -5.95 5.40
C ALA A 104 -7.15 -7.08 6.24
N ASP A 105 -7.58 -8.15 5.59
CA ASP A 105 -8.16 -9.35 6.23
C ASP A 105 -7.18 -10.51 6.34
N SER A 106 -6.04 -10.42 5.65
CA SER A 106 -5.07 -11.49 5.52
C SER A 106 -3.71 -11.03 6.04
N PRO A 107 -2.89 -11.97 6.58
CA PRO A 107 -1.52 -11.65 6.97
C PRO A 107 -0.74 -11.10 5.78
N ALA A 108 0.13 -10.15 6.09
CA ALA A 108 1.01 -9.48 5.15
C ALA A 108 1.79 -10.46 4.25
N ILE A 109 1.96 -10.07 2.98
CA ILE A 109 2.87 -10.76 2.05
C ILE A 109 4.19 -9.99 2.05
N GLY A 110 5.23 -10.61 2.58
CA GLY A 110 6.55 -9.99 2.71
C GLY A 110 6.93 -9.83 4.18
N PRO A 111 8.06 -9.16 4.44
CA PRO A 111 8.55 -8.95 5.79
C PRO A 111 7.70 -7.89 6.49
N VAL A 112 7.25 -8.22 7.70
CA VAL A 112 6.47 -7.30 8.56
C VAL A 112 7.37 -6.67 9.62
N THR A 113 8.47 -7.35 9.95
CA THR A 113 9.47 -6.88 10.91
C THR A 113 10.81 -6.62 10.23
N ILE A 114 11.66 -5.84 10.90
CA ILE A 114 13.04 -5.59 10.48
C ILE A 114 13.85 -6.91 10.41
N ALA A 115 13.57 -7.86 11.29
CA ALA A 115 14.22 -9.17 11.29
C ALA A 115 13.88 -9.97 10.03
N ASP A 116 12.59 -10.02 9.66
CA ASP A 116 12.13 -10.67 8.44
C ASP A 116 12.73 -10.01 7.19
N TYR A 117 12.84 -8.67 7.21
CA TYR A 117 13.41 -7.93 6.10
C TYR A 117 14.88 -8.29 5.88
N ARG A 118 15.66 -8.35 6.95
CA ARG A 118 17.07 -8.80 6.87
C ARG A 118 17.19 -10.22 6.35
N ALA A 119 16.36 -11.14 6.85
CA ALA A 119 16.34 -12.53 6.38
C ALA A 119 16.00 -12.63 4.88
N LEU A 120 15.03 -11.83 4.42
CA LEU A 120 14.66 -11.74 3.02
C LEU A 120 15.84 -11.27 2.15
N LEU A 121 16.53 -10.19 2.54
CA LEU A 121 17.69 -9.68 1.80
C LEU A 121 18.81 -10.74 1.69
N THR A 122 19.09 -11.46 2.78
CA THR A 122 20.05 -12.56 2.77
C THR A 122 19.61 -13.67 1.81
N SER A 123 18.33 -14.05 1.82
CA SER A 123 17.80 -15.07 0.91
C SER A 123 17.94 -14.68 -0.57
N VAL A 124 17.69 -13.41 -0.89
CA VAL A 124 17.84 -12.86 -2.25
C VAL A 124 19.30 -12.87 -2.67
N ALA A 125 20.21 -12.41 -1.82
CA ALA A 125 21.65 -12.43 -2.10
C ALA A 125 22.15 -13.86 -2.39
N ASN A 126 21.71 -14.84 -1.59
CA ASN A 126 22.04 -16.25 -1.79
C ASN A 126 21.45 -16.82 -3.09
N GLU A 127 20.25 -16.42 -3.47
CA GLU A 127 19.62 -16.81 -4.74
C GLU A 127 20.40 -16.25 -5.94
N LEU A 128 20.80 -14.98 -5.90
CA LEU A 128 21.61 -14.33 -6.94
C LEU A 128 22.98 -15.01 -7.09
N ASN A 129 23.64 -15.32 -5.97
CA ASN A 129 24.92 -16.03 -5.97
C ASN A 129 24.80 -17.43 -6.57
N ARG A 130 23.74 -18.19 -6.25
CA ARG A 130 23.48 -19.50 -6.86
C ARG A 130 23.32 -19.41 -8.37
N ARG A 131 22.55 -18.43 -8.87
CA ARG A 131 22.36 -18.21 -10.32
C ARG A 131 23.64 -17.84 -11.05
N ARG A 132 24.56 -17.11 -10.41
CA ARG A 132 25.88 -16.79 -10.99
C ARG A 132 26.78 -18.02 -11.09
N ARG A 133 26.72 -18.94 -10.12
CA ARG A 133 27.56 -20.14 -10.08
C ARG A 133 27.11 -21.27 -11.01
N GLY A 134 25.82 -21.38 -11.32
CA GLY A 134 25.28 -22.40 -12.25
C GLY A 134 25.39 -22.04 -13.74
N ARG A 135 26.25 -21.08 -14.11
CA ARG A 135 26.43 -20.59 -15.49
C ARG A 135 27.81 -20.91 -16.09
N TYR A 136 28.52 -21.87 -15.50
CA TYR A 136 29.80 -22.39 -15.99
C TYR A 136 29.67 -23.87 -16.33
#